data_AF-A0A820QVE5-F1
#
_entry.id   AF-A0A820QVE5-F1
#
_cell.length_a   1.000
_cell.length_b   1.000
_cell.length_c   1.000
_cell.angle_alpha   90.00
_cell.angle_beta   90.00
_cell.angle_gamma   90.00
#
_symmetry.space_group_name_H-M   'P 1'
#
loop_
_entity.id
_entity.type
_entity.pdbx_description
1 polymer ?
#
loop_
_entity_poly.entity_id
_entity_poly.type
_entity_poly.pdbx_seq_one_letter_code
_entity_poly.pdbx_strand_id
1 'polypeptide(L)'
;SSVQLKVRRYLDGVKHEKIKEMISLESSHQIEEKIEFQNRANINDQINQKWIKSLGNNYDIVIIDLYKPDNGSLGITLEGTIDVENGEEVGAHHYIRTLLADGLIGIEGTLKPGDELLEVKIKNRFLFYLIFIFFID
;
A
#
# COMPACT_ATOMS: atom_id res chain seq x y z
N SER A 1 -13.99 17.32 -1.53
CA SER A 1 -15.46 17.24 -1.42
C SER A 1 -16.03 16.67 -2.70
N SER A 2 -16.96 15.71 -2.63
CA SER A 2 -17.87 15.45 -3.75
C SER A 2 -19.09 14.62 -3.34
N VAL A 3 -20.26 15.11 -3.72
CA VAL A 3 -21.45 14.29 -3.99
C VAL A 3 -21.62 14.29 -5.51
N GLN A 4 -22.01 13.15 -6.07
CA GLN A 4 -22.17 12.97 -7.51
C GLN A 4 -23.62 12.61 -7.84
N LEU A 5 -24.19 13.29 -8.81
CA LEU A 5 -25.39 12.85 -9.53
C LEU A 5 -25.32 13.34 -10.97
N LYS A 6 -25.52 12.42 -11.92
CA LYS A 6 -25.53 12.67 -13.36
C LYS A 6 -26.86 12.19 -13.95
N VAL A 7 -27.51 13.07 -14.70
CA VAL A 7 -28.67 12.73 -15.54
C VAL A 7 -28.62 13.58 -16.80
N ARG A 8 -28.92 12.99 -17.97
CA ARG A 8 -29.10 13.72 -19.23
C ARG A 8 -30.03 12.96 -20.20
N ARG A 9 -30.91 13.67 -20.92
CA ARG A 9 -31.77 13.14 -22.01
C ARG A 9 -31.39 13.82 -23.33
N TYR A 10 -31.27 13.06 -24.44
CA TYR A 10 -30.79 13.61 -25.72
C TYR A 10 -31.83 13.49 -26.83
N LEU A 11 -31.86 14.56 -27.64
CA LEU A 11 -32.69 14.80 -28.81
C LEU A 11 -31.98 14.32 -30.08
N ASP A 12 -32.75 13.98 -31.11
CA ASP A 12 -32.29 13.41 -32.38
C ASP A 12 -31.16 14.23 -33.04
N GLY A 13 -30.08 13.54 -33.46
CA GLY A 13 -29.02 14.12 -34.30
C GLY A 13 -27.57 13.94 -33.84
N VAL A 14 -27.29 13.32 -32.68
CA VAL A 14 -25.89 13.05 -32.26
C VAL A 14 -25.33 11.86 -33.05
N LYS A 15 -24.28 12.11 -33.86
CA LYS A 15 -23.62 11.08 -34.69
C LYS A 15 -23.15 9.88 -33.85
N HIS A 16 -23.59 8.70 -34.29
CA HIS A 16 -23.47 7.38 -33.65
C HIS A 16 -22.03 6.94 -33.31
N GLU A 17 -21.01 7.49 -33.98
CA GLU A 17 -19.61 7.07 -33.84
C GLU A 17 -18.96 7.55 -32.53
N LYS A 18 -19.22 8.78 -32.10
CA LYS A 18 -18.67 9.32 -30.83
C LYS A 18 -19.25 8.63 -29.60
N ILE A 19 -20.44 8.03 -29.74
CA ILE A 19 -21.12 7.23 -28.71
C ILE A 19 -20.45 5.86 -28.56
N LYS A 20 -20.08 5.22 -29.68
CA LYS A 20 -19.33 3.95 -29.67
C LYS A 20 -17.95 4.11 -29.03
N GLU A 21 -17.25 5.22 -29.30
CA GLU A 21 -15.97 5.53 -28.66
C GLU A 21 -16.11 5.69 -27.14
N MET A 22 -17.12 6.42 -26.66
CA MET A 22 -17.35 6.57 -25.22
C MET A 22 -17.67 5.24 -24.52
N ILE A 23 -18.54 4.40 -25.10
CA ILE A 23 -18.86 3.07 -24.55
C ILE A 23 -17.62 2.14 -24.57
N SER A 24 -16.81 2.24 -25.63
CA SER A 24 -15.54 1.51 -25.74
C SER A 24 -14.55 1.92 -24.65
N LEU A 25 -14.40 3.24 -24.40
CA LEU A 25 -13.52 3.77 -23.37
C LEU A 25 -13.96 3.38 -21.95
N GLU A 26 -15.26 3.43 -21.64
CA GLU A 26 -15.79 2.97 -20.34
C GLU A 26 -15.55 1.47 -20.12
N SER A 27 -15.61 0.66 -21.18
CA SER A 27 -15.30 -0.77 -21.13
C SER A 27 -13.81 -1.02 -20.93
N SER A 28 -12.95 -0.27 -21.63
CA SER A 28 -11.49 -0.36 -21.47
C SER A 28 -11.03 0.02 -20.06
N HIS A 29 -11.59 1.09 -19.48
CA HIS A 29 -11.24 1.53 -18.13
C HIS A 29 -11.57 0.45 -17.07
N GLN A 30 -12.75 -0.18 -17.18
CA GLN A 30 -13.13 -1.29 -16.29
C GLN A 30 -12.20 -2.51 -16.45
N ILE A 31 -11.72 -2.78 -17.67
CA ILE A 31 -10.76 -3.85 -17.92
C ILE A 31 -9.40 -3.51 -17.29
N GLU A 32 -8.92 -2.28 -17.45
CA GLU A 32 -7.66 -1.81 -16.85
C GLU A 32 -7.71 -1.90 -15.32
N GLU A 33 -8.77 -1.40 -14.69
CA GLU A 33 -8.96 -1.51 -13.23
C GLU A 33 -8.97 -2.97 -12.77
N LYS A 34 -9.65 -3.85 -13.51
CA LYS A 34 -9.68 -5.29 -13.20
C LYS A 34 -8.31 -5.93 -13.31
N ILE A 35 -7.55 -5.61 -14.37
CA ILE A 35 -6.18 -6.11 -14.55
C ILE A 35 -5.27 -5.60 -13.43
N GLU A 36 -5.36 -4.32 -13.09
CA GLU A 36 -4.55 -3.72 -12.04
C GLU A 36 -4.86 -4.35 -10.67
N PHE A 37 -6.14 -4.58 -10.37
CA PHE A 37 -6.57 -5.29 -9.17
C PHE A 37 -6.02 -6.72 -9.12
N GLN A 38 -6.16 -7.50 -10.20
CA GLN A 38 -5.64 -8.87 -10.27
C GLN A 38 -4.12 -8.93 -10.11
N ASN A 39 -3.40 -7.98 -10.72
CA ASN A 39 -1.95 -7.87 -10.57
C ASN A 39 -1.56 -7.54 -9.13
N ARG A 40 -2.26 -6.59 -8.48
CA ARG A 40 -2.04 -6.26 -7.07
C ARG A 40 -2.29 -7.46 -6.16
N ALA A 41 -3.40 -8.17 -6.34
CA ALA A 41 -3.72 -9.36 -5.57
C ALA A 41 -2.61 -10.42 -5.69
N ASN A 42 -2.15 -10.70 -6.91
CA ASN A 42 -1.08 -11.66 -7.16
C ASN A 42 0.26 -11.23 -6.50
N ILE A 43 0.62 -9.95 -6.60
CA ILE A 43 1.83 -9.42 -5.93
C ILE A 43 1.71 -9.56 -4.41
N ASN A 44 0.56 -9.22 -3.84
CA ASN A 44 0.32 -9.33 -2.41
C ASN A 44 0.40 -10.78 -1.92
N ASP A 45 -0.13 -11.73 -2.69
CA ASP A 45 -0.02 -13.16 -2.39
C ASP A 45 1.44 -13.62 -2.39
N GLN A 46 2.26 -13.17 -3.35
CA GLN A 46 3.69 -13.48 -3.39
C GLN A 46 4.45 -12.91 -2.19
N ILE A 47 4.16 -11.66 -1.81
CA ILE A 47 4.75 -11.01 -0.64
C ILE A 47 4.35 -11.75 0.64
N ASN A 48 3.08 -12.10 0.76
CA ASN A 48 2.56 -12.85 1.91
C ASN A 48 3.25 -14.22 2.02
N GLN A 49 3.34 -14.97 0.92
CA GLN A 49 4.05 -16.26 0.90
C GLN A 49 5.52 -16.14 1.27
N LYS A 50 6.22 -15.08 0.82
CA LYS A 50 7.61 -14.81 1.22
C LYS A 50 7.73 -14.69 2.74
N TRP A 51 6.88 -13.88 3.37
CA TRP A 51 6.97 -13.60 4.81
C TRP A 51 6.48 -14.76 5.68
N ILE A 52 5.37 -15.41 5.32
CA ILE A 52 4.91 -16.63 6.00
C ILE A 52 5.98 -17.72 5.97
N LYS A 53 6.70 -17.89 4.85
CA LYS A 53 7.78 -18.88 4.76
C LYS A 53 8.94 -18.56 5.71
N SER A 54 9.20 -17.27 5.97
CA SER A 54 10.31 -16.84 6.83
C SER A 54 9.94 -16.82 8.32
N LEU A 55 8.74 -16.38 8.65
CA LEU A 55 8.28 -16.14 10.03
C LEU A 55 7.39 -17.27 10.58
N GLY A 56 6.88 -18.14 9.70
CA GLY A 56 5.86 -19.14 10.04
C GLY A 56 4.44 -18.57 10.03
N ASN A 57 3.47 -19.40 10.43
CA ASN A 57 2.04 -19.11 10.34
C ASN A 57 1.45 -18.43 11.58
N ASN A 58 2.29 -17.94 12.50
CA ASN A 58 1.86 -17.31 13.75
C ASN A 58 1.57 -15.80 13.61
N TYR A 59 1.70 -15.26 12.40
CA TYR A 59 1.62 -13.84 12.12
C TYR A 59 0.68 -13.57 10.94
N ASP A 60 -0.05 -12.46 11.03
CA ASP A 60 -0.84 -11.94 9.92
C ASP A 60 0.01 -10.92 9.14
N ILE A 61 0.22 -11.17 7.84
CA ILE A 61 0.96 -10.25 6.98
C ILE A 61 0.00 -9.21 6.41
N VAL A 62 0.19 -7.95 6.82
CA VAL A 62 -0.60 -6.81 6.35
C VAL A 62 0.21 -6.04 5.30
N ILE A 63 -0.42 -5.77 4.15
CA ILE A 63 0.20 -5.05 3.03
C ILE A 63 -0.64 -3.81 2.73
N ILE A 64 -0.01 -2.64 2.77
CA ILE A 64 -0.65 -1.36 2.45
C ILE A 64 0.12 -0.63 1.36
N ASP A 65 -0.60 -0.06 0.40
CA ASP A 65 -0.06 0.84 -0.61
C ASP A 65 -0.47 2.26 -0.27
N LEU A 66 0.51 3.15 -0.10
CA LEU A 66 0.28 4.53 0.30
C LEU A 66 0.83 5.50 -0.73
N TYR A 67 0.03 6.53 -1.01
CA TYR A 67 0.49 7.68 -1.76
C TYR A 67 0.94 8.79 -0.81
N LYS A 68 2.25 8.95 -0.65
CA LYS A 68 2.82 10.03 0.16
C LYS A 68 2.91 11.33 -0.66
N PRO A 69 2.29 12.43 -0.22
CA PRO A 69 2.53 13.75 -0.81
C PRO A 69 4.00 14.17 -0.65
N ASP A 70 4.52 14.99 -1.57
CA ASP A 70 5.93 15.39 -1.66
C ASP A 70 6.54 15.90 -0.35
N ASN A 71 5.72 16.60 0.46
CA ASN A 71 6.11 17.14 1.76
C ASN A 71 5.33 16.52 2.95
N GLY A 72 4.54 15.48 2.72
CA GLY A 72 3.75 14.82 3.76
C GLY A 72 4.57 13.80 4.54
N SER A 73 4.30 13.60 5.83
CA SER A 73 4.85 12.46 6.59
C SER A 73 3.85 11.30 6.60
N LEU A 74 4.30 10.09 6.96
CA LEU A 74 3.38 8.97 7.19
C LEU A 74 2.55 9.17 8.47
N GLY A 75 3.05 9.97 9.41
CA GLY A 75 2.40 10.23 10.69
C GLY A 75 2.52 9.07 11.67
N ILE A 76 3.68 8.40 11.72
CA ILE A 76 3.96 7.31 12.66
C ILE A 76 5.25 7.60 13.43
N THR A 77 5.37 7.03 14.63
CA THR A 77 6.65 6.89 15.33
C THR A 77 6.97 5.43 15.54
N LEU A 78 8.26 5.11 15.57
CA LEU A 78 8.75 3.75 15.74
C LEU A 78 9.49 3.60 17.07
N GLU A 79 9.43 2.41 17.63
CA GLU A 79 10.31 1.93 18.69
C GLU A 79 10.98 0.64 18.24
N GLY A 80 12.14 0.32 18.80
CA GLY A 80 12.94 -0.81 18.37
C GLY A 80 13.37 -1.71 19.52
N THR A 81 13.48 -3.00 19.25
CA THR A 81 14.12 -3.99 20.12
C THR A 81 15.21 -4.71 19.33
N ILE A 82 16.19 -5.24 20.05
CA ILE A 82 17.24 -6.07 19.45
C ILE A 82 17.27 -7.40 20.21
N ASP A 83 17.11 -8.48 19.47
CA ASP A 83 17.24 -9.83 19.98
C ASP A 83 18.71 -10.16 20.20
N VAL A 84 19.02 -10.80 21.32
CA VAL A 84 20.38 -11.21 21.68
C VAL A 84 20.44 -12.73 21.82
N GLU A 85 21.22 -13.36 20.96
CA GLU A 85 21.50 -14.79 21.00
C GLU A 85 22.98 -15.03 21.27
N ASN A 86 23.30 -15.81 22.30
CA ASN A 86 24.69 -16.09 22.72
C ASN A 86 25.55 -14.85 23.03
N GLY A 87 24.91 -13.72 23.37
CA GLY A 87 25.59 -12.45 23.62
C GLY A 87 25.85 -11.61 22.37
N GLU A 88 25.38 -12.06 21.21
CA GLU A 88 25.42 -11.33 19.95
C GLU A 88 24.02 -10.82 19.59
N GLU A 89 23.94 -9.58 19.10
CA GLU A 89 22.71 -9.00 18.58
C GLU A 89 22.36 -9.67 17.25
N VAL A 90 21.20 -10.29 17.09
CA VAL A 90 20.88 -11.11 15.88
C VAL A 90 19.63 -10.69 15.12
N GLY A 91 18.82 -9.78 15.67
CA GLY A 91 17.60 -9.34 15.01
C GLY A 91 17.12 -8.02 15.57
N ALA A 92 17.05 -6.98 14.73
CA ALA A 92 16.41 -5.73 15.13
C ALA A 92 14.97 -5.70 14.63
N HIS A 93 14.06 -5.43 15.55
CA HIS A 93 12.63 -5.34 15.29
C HIS A 93 12.20 -3.91 15.50
N HIS A 94 11.39 -3.38 14.59
CA HIS A 94 10.82 -2.04 14.73
C HIS A 94 9.30 -2.12 14.76
N TYR A 95 8.71 -1.57 15.80
CA TYR A 95 7.28 -1.57 16.03
C TYR A 95 6.72 -0.16 15.91
N ILE A 96 5.48 -0.04 15.45
CA ILE A 96 4.74 1.20 15.49
C ILE A 96 4.44 1.54 16.95
N ARG A 97 4.97 2.65 17.43
CA ARG A 97 4.70 3.13 18.79
C ARG A 97 3.45 3.99 18.83
N THR A 98 3.35 4.96 17.92
CA THR A 98 2.19 5.86 17.82
C THR A 98 1.81 6.17 16.38
N LEU A 99 0.53 6.47 16.20
CA LEU A 99 -0.07 6.99 14.97
C LEU A 99 -0.61 8.39 15.24
N LEU A 100 -0.34 9.34 14.37
CA LEU A 100 -1.01 10.63 14.36
C LEU A 100 -2.40 10.45 13.74
N ALA A 101 -3.45 10.84 14.45
CA ALA A 101 -4.84 10.66 14.01
C ALA A 101 -5.15 11.37 12.68
N ASP A 102 -4.47 12.49 12.40
CA ASP A 102 -4.54 13.25 11.15
C ASP A 102 -3.37 12.94 10.19
N GLY A 103 -2.49 12.01 10.56
CA GLY A 103 -1.42 11.51 9.72
C GLY A 103 -1.93 10.55 8.65
N LEU A 104 -1.14 10.34 7.59
CA LEU A 104 -1.53 9.50 6.45
C LEU A 104 -1.95 8.09 6.90
N ILE A 105 -1.17 7.46 7.76
CA ILE A 105 -1.49 6.12 8.30
C ILE A 105 -2.69 6.16 9.24
N GLY A 106 -2.80 7.19 10.09
CA GLY A 106 -3.93 7.31 11.01
C GLY A 106 -5.27 7.48 10.29
N ILE A 107 -5.26 8.17 9.14
CA ILE A 107 -6.44 8.33 8.28
C ILE A 107 -6.75 7.04 7.50
N GLU A 108 -5.72 6.33 7.03
CA GLU A 108 -5.90 5.06 6.32
C GLU A 108 -6.44 3.96 7.25
N GLY A 109 -5.92 3.87 8.46
CA GLY A 109 -6.53 3.16 9.59
C GLY A 109 -6.30 1.64 9.65
N THR A 110 -5.54 1.04 8.74
CA THR A 110 -5.26 -0.40 8.76
C THR A 110 -4.22 -0.77 9.81
N LEU A 111 -3.15 0.04 9.94
CA LEU A 111 -2.07 -0.22 10.91
C LEU A 111 -2.44 0.27 12.31
N LYS A 112 -1.82 -0.34 13.32
CA LYS A 112 -2.02 -0.02 14.74
C LYS A 112 -0.70 -0.01 15.53
N PRO A 113 -0.66 0.67 16.69
CA PRO A 113 0.46 0.52 17.61
C PRO A 113 0.70 -0.94 17.98
N GLY A 114 1.97 -1.35 17.99
CA GLY A 114 2.41 -2.73 18.19
C GLY A 114 2.63 -3.53 16.90
N ASP A 115 2.21 -3.03 15.72
CA ASP A 115 2.53 -3.70 14.46
C ASP A 115 4.04 -3.59 14.16
N GLU A 116 4.63 -4.69 13.71
CA GLU A 116 6.05 -4.75 13.32
C GLU A 116 6.23 -4.39 11.84
N LEU A 117 7.25 -3.58 11.55
CA LEU A 117 7.62 -3.24 10.18
C LEU A 117 8.55 -4.31 9.58
N LEU A 118 8.05 -5.03 8.56
CA LEU A 118 8.83 -6.05 7.85
C LEU A 118 9.56 -5.52 6.61
N GLU A 119 8.91 -4.69 5.80
CA GLU A 119 9.48 -4.14 4.56
C GLU A 119 8.86 -2.79 4.20
N VAL A 120 9.67 -1.83 3.76
CA VAL A 120 9.21 -0.55 3.21
C VAL A 120 9.83 -0.34 1.83
N LYS A 121 8.98 -0.15 0.81
CA LYS A 121 9.40 0.13 -0.58
C LYS A 121 8.85 1.48 -1.04
N ILE A 122 9.73 2.35 -1.53
CA ILE A 122 9.36 3.66 -2.08
C ILE A 122 9.58 3.63 -3.59
N LYS A 123 8.51 3.79 -4.38
CA LYS A 123 8.57 3.88 -5.85
C LYS A 123 8.56 5.35 -6.28
N ASN A 124 9.58 5.77 -7.03
CA ASN A 124 9.72 7.11 -7.64
C ASN A 124 9.65 8.34 -6.71
N ARG A 125 10.77 8.62 -6.06
CA ARG A 125 11.52 9.90 -6.11
C ARG A 125 12.89 9.58 -5.53
N PHE A 126 13.96 9.94 -6.24
CA PHE A 126 15.38 9.85 -5.85
C PHE A 126 15.65 9.05 -4.56
N LEU A 127 16.04 7.77 -4.73
CA LEU A 127 16.74 6.90 -3.77
C LEU A 127 16.54 7.23 -2.29
N PHE A 128 15.75 6.42 -1.58
CA PHE A 128 16.10 5.95 -0.23
C PHE A 128 15.50 4.55 -0.04
N TYR A 129 16.36 3.54 -0.13
CA TYR A 129 16.11 2.24 0.49
C TYR A 129 16.18 2.48 2.01
N LEU A 130 15.06 2.37 2.71
CA LEU A 130 15.10 2.14 4.16
C LEU A 130 14.66 0.70 4.40
N ILE A 131 15.56 -0.21 4.02
CA ILE A 131 15.56 -1.58 4.53
C ILE A 131 16.44 -1.50 5.78
N PHE A 132 15.84 -1.41 6.96
CA PHE A 132 16.52 -1.86 8.18
C PHE A 132 16.24 -3.36 8.30
N ILE A 133 16.99 -4.14 7.53
CA ILE A 133 17.33 -5.50 7.91
C ILE A 133 18.81 -5.37 8.27
N PHE A 134 19.11 -5.50 9.56
CA PHE A 134 20.49 -5.67 10.02
C PHE A 134 21.12 -6.80 9.21
N PHE A 135 22.22 -6.50 8.53
CA PHE A 135 23.22 -7.50 8.21
C PHE A 135 24.47 -7.09 8.98
N ILE A 136 24.82 -7.91 9.96
CA ILE A 136 26.21 -8.13 10.43
C ILE A 136 26.97 -8.65 9.19
N ASP A 137 28.19 -8.21 8.82
CA ASP A 137 29.35 -7.75 9.60
C ASP A 137 29.77 -6.28 9.39
#